data_AF-A0A374N486-F1
#
_entry.id   AF-A0A374N486-F1
#
_cell.length_a   1.000
_cell.length_b   1.000
_cell.length_c   1.000
_cell.angle_alpha   90.00
_cell.angle_beta   90.00
_cell.angle_gamma   90.00
#
_symmetry.space_group_name_H-M   'P 1'
#
loop_
_entity.id
_entity.type
_entity.pdbx_description
1 polymer ?
#
loop_
_entity_poly.entity_id
_entity_poly.type
_entity_poly.pdbx_seq_one_letter_code
_entity_poly.pdbx_strand_id
1 'polypeptide(L)'
;MNWTIFIIAIIILIWLHHLYQKKIDREEREANVSKHSTDSPWISLLQKFKSYLDFKVIKESSLSLLIANNKGEEFCFQVVATNNIVVYRVNGIIKKEWKFLFWVHENIMYHDIDQFYKKELLKKALQPNIPSVTWKVIEERPFDAEEIDAVSQAIVVVSQYGNSVRFIMKAGGETYISLDKNSNIAVGEVVDMRQAKLLTLEKEGESNIVRVKI
;
A
#
# COMPACT_ATOMS: atom_id res chain seq x y z
N MET A 1 15.12 -6.21 -41.41
CA MET A 1 14.65 -7.59 -41.65
C MET A 1 14.43 -8.40 -40.36
N ASN A 2 14.89 -7.95 -39.18
CA ASN A 2 14.72 -8.71 -37.92
C ASN A 2 13.43 -8.39 -37.14
N TRP A 3 12.88 -7.19 -37.26
CA TRP A 3 11.72 -6.80 -36.45
C TRP A 3 10.42 -7.53 -36.84
N THR A 4 10.25 -7.85 -38.12
CA THR A 4 9.12 -8.66 -38.62
C THR A 4 9.14 -10.08 -38.05
N ILE A 5 10.32 -10.69 -37.90
CA ILE A 5 10.49 -12.02 -37.31
C ILE A 5 10.10 -12.00 -35.82
N PHE A 6 10.48 -10.95 -35.08
CA PHE A 6 10.07 -10.80 -33.67
C PHE A 6 8.56 -10.63 -33.49
N ILE A 7 7.90 -9.86 -34.36
CA ILE A 7 6.44 -9.66 -34.28
C ILE A 7 5.71 -10.98 -34.57
N ILE A 8 6.15 -11.74 -35.58
CA ILE A 8 5.59 -13.05 -35.91
C ILE A 8 5.76 -14.03 -34.74
N ALA A 9 6.93 -14.05 -34.10
CA ALA A 9 7.18 -14.89 -32.93
C ALA A 9 6.25 -14.57 -31.75
N ILE A 10 5.99 -13.29 -31.47
CA ILE A 10 5.07 -12.86 -30.41
C ILE A 10 3.63 -13.31 -30.70
N ILE A 11 3.16 -13.18 -31.95
CA ILE A 11 1.81 -13.61 -32.34
C ILE A 11 1.66 -15.13 -32.17
N ILE A 12 2.68 -15.91 -32.56
CA ILE A 12 2.69 -17.36 -32.38
C ILE A 12 2.64 -17.74 -30.90
N LEU A 13 3.39 -17.04 -30.03
CA LEU A 13 3.37 -17.27 -28.59
C LEU A 13 2.01 -16.96 -27.95
N ILE A 14 1.35 -15.88 -28.38
CA ILE A 14 -0.01 -15.53 -27.92
C ILE A 14 -1.01 -16.60 -28.36
N TRP A 15 -0.90 -17.08 -29.59
CA TRP A 15 -1.78 -18.12 -30.11
C TRP A 15 -1.57 -19.46 -29.41
N LEU A 16 -0.32 -19.86 -29.17
CA LEU A 16 0.05 -21.05 -28.39
C LEU A 16 -0.47 -20.96 -26.95
N HIS A 17 -0.33 -19.80 -26.30
CA HIS A 17 -0.89 -19.57 -24.98
C HIS A 17 -2.41 -19.75 -24.98
N HIS A 18 -3.10 -19.18 -25.96
CA HIS A 18 -4.56 -19.31 -26.06
C HIS A 18 -5.02 -20.76 -26.35
N LEU A 19 -4.27 -21.52 -27.13
CA LEU A 19 -4.51 -22.95 -27.34
C LEU A 19 -4.26 -23.78 -26.08
N TYR A 20 -3.21 -23.45 -25.33
CA TYR A 20 -2.89 -24.12 -24.08
C TYR A 20 -3.99 -23.90 -23.03
N GLN A 21 -4.49 -22.66 -22.90
CA GLN A 21 -5.64 -22.36 -22.05
C GLN A 21 -6.89 -23.15 -22.46
N LYS A 22 -7.21 -23.19 -23.76
CA LYS A 22 -8.34 -24.00 -24.27
C LYS A 22 -8.20 -25.50 -24.01
N LYS A 23 -6.97 -26.01 -24.01
CA LYS A 23 -6.71 -27.43 -23.72
C LYS A 23 -6.92 -27.74 -22.24
N ILE A 24 -6.45 -26.88 -21.34
CA ILE A 24 -6.74 -26.97 -19.90
C ILE A 24 -8.25 -26.92 -19.66
N ASP A 25 -8.96 -25.96 -20.27
CA ASP A 25 -10.42 -25.84 -20.14
C ASP A 25 -11.16 -27.10 -20.60
N ARG A 26 -10.63 -27.79 -21.62
CA ARG A 26 -11.19 -29.04 -22.15
C ARG A 26 -10.90 -30.24 -21.25
N GLU A 27 -9.65 -30.41 -20.82
CA GLU A 27 -9.24 -31.49 -19.91
C GLU A 27 -9.95 -31.35 -18.55
N GLU A 28 -10.16 -30.12 -18.06
CA GLU A 28 -10.97 -29.85 -16.87
C GLU A 28 -12.46 -30.17 -17.08
N ARG A 29 -13.03 -29.87 -18.26
CA ARG A 29 -14.43 -30.27 -18.58
C ARG A 29 -14.60 -31.79 -18.63
N GLU A 30 -13.67 -32.50 -19.24
CA GLU A 30 -13.70 -33.97 -19.35
C GLU A 30 -13.50 -34.63 -17.97
N ALA A 31 -12.65 -34.07 -17.11
CA ALA A 31 -12.53 -34.50 -15.71
C ALA A 31 -13.82 -34.24 -14.89
N ASN A 32 -14.52 -33.13 -15.16
CA ASN A 32 -15.73 -32.74 -14.41
C ASN A 32 -17.01 -33.50 -14.80
N VAL A 33 -17.13 -34.02 -16.02
CA VAL A 33 -18.24 -34.95 -16.37
C VAL A 33 -18.20 -36.21 -15.51
N SER A 34 -17.02 -36.59 -14.99
CA SER A 34 -16.86 -37.76 -14.11
C SER A 34 -17.18 -37.50 -12.62
N LYS A 35 -17.33 -36.24 -12.19
CA LYS A 35 -17.60 -35.86 -10.80
C LYS A 35 -18.78 -34.89 -10.73
N HIS A 36 -19.98 -35.44 -10.76
CA HIS A 36 -21.18 -34.70 -10.36
C HIS A 36 -21.12 -34.39 -8.85
N SER A 37 -20.64 -33.21 -8.47
CA SER A 37 -21.08 -32.56 -7.23
C SER A 37 -22.17 -31.56 -7.57
N THR A 38 -23.32 -31.70 -6.93
CA THR A 38 -24.52 -30.85 -7.07
C THR A 38 -24.39 -29.49 -6.37
N ASP A 39 -23.18 -29.09 -5.96
CA ASP A 39 -22.96 -27.89 -5.17
C ASP A 39 -22.81 -26.65 -6.06
N SER A 40 -23.48 -25.56 -5.66
CA SER A 40 -23.33 -24.25 -6.31
C SER A 40 -21.85 -23.84 -6.37
N PRO A 41 -21.37 -23.24 -7.48
CA PRO A 41 -19.98 -22.75 -7.58
C PRO A 41 -19.56 -21.85 -6.41
N TRP A 42 -20.52 -21.16 -5.81
CA TRP A 42 -20.30 -20.36 -4.61
C TRP A 42 -19.99 -21.22 -3.37
N ILE A 43 -20.76 -22.28 -3.14
CA ILE A 43 -20.59 -23.17 -1.98
C ILE A 43 -19.23 -23.86 -2.06
N SER A 44 -18.85 -24.35 -3.24
CA SER A 44 -17.53 -24.93 -3.48
C SER A 44 -16.40 -23.93 -3.21
N LEU A 45 -16.56 -22.66 -3.62
CA LEU A 45 -15.59 -21.61 -3.32
C LEU A 45 -15.45 -21.40 -1.81
N LEU A 46 -16.56 -21.28 -1.08
CA LEU A 46 -16.54 -21.12 0.38
C LEU A 46 -15.79 -22.28 1.05
N GLN A 47 -16.05 -23.51 0.60
CA GLN A 47 -15.40 -24.70 1.15
C GLN A 47 -13.88 -24.69 0.93
N LYS A 48 -13.40 -24.23 -0.24
CA LYS A 48 -11.95 -24.06 -0.49
C LYS A 48 -11.32 -23.03 0.46
N PHE A 49 -12.06 -21.98 0.82
CA PHE A 49 -11.54 -20.91 1.67
C PHE A 49 -11.57 -21.20 3.18
N LYS A 50 -12.31 -22.21 3.64
CA LYS A 50 -12.33 -22.61 5.06
C LYS A 50 -10.97 -23.06 5.61
N SER A 51 -10.13 -23.62 4.74
CA SER A 51 -8.77 -24.07 5.08
C SER A 51 -7.70 -23.30 4.30
N TYR A 52 -7.98 -22.04 3.96
CA TYR A 52 -7.05 -21.23 3.18
C TYR A 52 -5.88 -20.75 4.04
N LEU A 53 -4.70 -21.33 3.82
CA LEU A 53 -3.44 -20.91 4.43
C LEU A 53 -3.55 -20.81 5.98
N ASP A 54 -3.28 -19.64 6.54
CA ASP A 54 -3.29 -19.37 7.98
C ASP A 54 -4.61 -18.76 8.49
N PHE A 55 -5.64 -18.71 7.64
CA PHE A 55 -6.96 -18.19 8.02
C PHE A 55 -7.78 -19.23 8.78
N LYS A 56 -8.64 -18.74 9.68
CA LYS A 56 -9.60 -19.51 10.45
C LYS A 56 -11.00 -18.95 10.24
N VAL A 57 -11.99 -19.83 10.26
CA VAL A 57 -13.40 -19.44 10.17
C VAL A 57 -13.82 -18.70 11.45
N ILE A 58 -14.36 -17.50 11.29
CA ILE A 58 -14.90 -16.68 12.38
C ILE A 58 -16.44 -16.75 12.38
N LYS A 59 -17.05 -16.67 11.20
CA LYS A 59 -18.51 -16.74 11.05
C LYS A 59 -18.86 -17.44 9.74
N GLU A 60 -19.85 -18.32 9.77
CA GLU A 60 -20.33 -19.05 8.61
C GLU A 60 -21.86 -19.04 8.56
N SER A 61 -22.41 -18.90 7.36
CA SER A 61 -23.80 -19.16 7.02
C SER A 61 -23.87 -19.79 5.63
N SER A 62 -25.06 -20.21 5.19
CA SER A 62 -25.25 -20.79 3.85
C SER A 62 -24.86 -19.83 2.71
N LEU A 63 -24.87 -18.51 2.93
CA LEU A 63 -24.61 -17.49 1.91
C LEU A 63 -23.43 -16.58 2.23
N SER A 64 -22.77 -16.77 3.38
CA SER A 64 -21.68 -15.92 3.80
C SER A 64 -20.60 -16.67 4.57
N LEU A 65 -19.35 -16.30 4.35
CA LEU A 65 -18.21 -16.79 5.12
C LEU A 65 -17.34 -15.60 5.54
N LEU A 66 -16.92 -15.59 6.79
CA LEU A 66 -15.89 -14.69 7.30
C LEU A 66 -14.75 -15.54 7.83
N ILE A 67 -13.58 -15.39 7.22
CA ILE A 67 -12.34 -15.98 7.70
C ILE A 67 -11.37 -14.87 8.08
N ALA A 68 -10.59 -15.08 9.14
CA ALA A 68 -9.58 -14.14 9.60
C ALA A 68 -8.32 -14.86 10.08
N ASN A 69 -7.19 -14.17 10.10
CA ASN A 69 -5.94 -14.68 10.66
C ASN A 69 -5.43 -13.81 11.82
N ASN A 70 -4.37 -14.27 12.49
CA ASN A 70 -3.77 -13.56 13.62
C ASN A 70 -3.02 -12.27 13.21
N LYS A 71 -2.91 -11.97 11.91
CA LYS A 71 -2.25 -10.77 11.37
C LYS A 71 -3.22 -9.61 11.15
N GLY A 72 -4.49 -9.78 11.55
CA GLY A 72 -5.56 -8.80 11.34
C GLY A 72 -6.07 -8.76 9.91
N GLU A 73 -5.83 -9.81 9.11
CA GLU A 73 -6.35 -9.94 7.76
C GLU A 73 -7.66 -10.72 7.75
N GLU A 74 -8.60 -10.31 6.91
CA GLU A 74 -9.92 -10.91 6.84
C GLU A 74 -10.39 -11.04 5.39
N PHE A 75 -11.04 -12.15 5.06
CA PHE A 75 -11.85 -12.30 3.86
C PHE A 75 -13.33 -12.46 4.23
N CYS A 76 -14.16 -11.62 3.65
CA CYS A 76 -15.61 -11.67 3.79
C CYS A 76 -16.25 -12.04 2.45
N PHE A 77 -16.95 -13.16 2.44
CA PHE A 77 -17.68 -13.68 1.30
C PHE A 77 -19.18 -13.49 1.56
N GLN A 78 -19.91 -12.90 0.62
CA GLN A 78 -21.35 -12.68 0.73
C GLN A 78 -22.02 -12.76 -0.64
N VAL A 79 -23.21 -13.34 -0.70
CA VAL A 79 -24.09 -13.24 -1.88
C VAL A 79 -25.00 -12.03 -1.72
N VAL A 80 -25.00 -11.14 -2.72
CA VAL A 80 -25.87 -9.96 -2.77
C VAL A 80 -26.57 -9.94 -4.13
N ALA A 81 -27.88 -10.21 -4.12
CA ALA A 81 -28.70 -10.38 -5.33
C ALA A 81 -28.11 -11.44 -6.28
N THR A 82 -27.69 -11.04 -7.48
CA THR A 82 -27.06 -11.91 -8.49
C THR A 82 -25.53 -11.91 -8.44
N ASN A 83 -24.93 -11.23 -7.46
CA ASN A 83 -23.49 -11.09 -7.34
C ASN A 83 -22.95 -11.82 -6.11
N ASN A 84 -21.88 -12.55 -6.35
CA ASN A 84 -20.98 -13.10 -5.34
C ASN A 84 -19.92 -12.05 -5.04
N ILE A 85 -19.94 -11.50 -3.83
CA ILE A 85 -19.03 -10.45 -3.39
C ILE A 85 -18.00 -11.05 -2.44
N VAL A 86 -16.73 -10.76 -2.71
CA VAL A 86 -15.62 -11.09 -1.82
C VAL A 86 -14.89 -9.81 -1.46
N VAL A 87 -14.66 -9.58 -0.17
CA VAL A 87 -13.95 -8.39 0.33
C VAL A 87 -12.75 -8.85 1.14
N TYR A 88 -11.58 -8.34 0.80
CA TYR A 88 -10.36 -8.51 1.56
C TYR A 88 -10.06 -7.25 2.37
N ARG A 89 -9.86 -7.43 3.68
CA ARG A 89 -9.58 -6.36 4.64
C ARG A 89 -8.30 -6.62 5.40
N VAL A 90 -7.65 -5.55 5.81
CA VAL A 90 -6.51 -5.57 6.73
C VAL A 90 -6.76 -4.54 7.81
N ASN A 91 -6.86 -4.98 9.07
CA ASN A 91 -7.18 -4.15 10.23
C ASN A 91 -8.45 -3.30 10.01
N GLY A 92 -9.50 -3.91 9.46
CA GLY A 92 -10.77 -3.25 9.15
C GLY A 92 -10.79 -2.40 7.87
N ILE A 93 -9.64 -2.11 7.26
CA ILE A 93 -9.54 -1.32 6.03
C ILE A 93 -9.70 -2.24 4.81
N ILE A 94 -10.63 -1.91 3.91
CA ILE A 94 -10.83 -2.63 2.65
C ILE A 94 -9.62 -2.41 1.74
N LYS A 95 -8.97 -3.50 1.34
CA LYS A 95 -7.84 -3.50 0.41
C LYS A 95 -8.24 -3.90 -1.00
N LYS A 96 -9.20 -4.82 -1.13
CA LYS A 96 -9.72 -5.28 -2.41
C LYS A 96 -11.13 -5.80 -2.26
N GLU A 97 -11.93 -5.55 -3.29
CA GLU A 97 -13.28 -6.10 -3.45
C GLU A 97 -13.38 -6.74 -4.83
N TRP A 98 -13.98 -7.92 -4.86
CA TRP A 98 -14.35 -8.64 -6.07
C TRP A 98 -15.86 -8.74 -6.16
N LYS A 99 -16.38 -8.55 -7.37
CA LYS A 99 -17.78 -8.77 -7.71
C LYS A 99 -17.83 -9.78 -8.85
N PHE A 100 -18.25 -10.99 -8.53
CA PHE A 100 -18.44 -12.05 -9.50
C PHE A 100 -19.94 -12.25 -9.75
N LEU A 101 -20.31 -12.52 -10.99
CA LEU A 101 -21.68 -12.95 -11.28
C LEU A 101 -21.89 -14.36 -10.71
N PHE A 102 -23.12 -14.69 -10.29
CA PHE A 102 -23.39 -15.95 -9.60
C PHE A 102 -23.04 -17.22 -10.41
N TRP A 103 -22.95 -17.11 -11.74
CA TRP A 103 -22.60 -18.20 -12.65
C TRP A 103 -21.09 -18.33 -12.92
N VAL A 104 -20.26 -17.43 -12.38
CA VAL A 104 -18.80 -17.55 -12.54
C VAL A 104 -18.33 -18.81 -11.83
N HIS A 105 -17.51 -19.59 -12.51
CA HIS A 105 -17.02 -20.86 -12.00
C HIS A 105 -16.08 -20.64 -10.79
N GLU A 106 -16.13 -21.57 -9.83
CA GLU A 106 -15.37 -21.51 -8.57
C GLU A 106 -13.86 -21.36 -8.78
N ASN A 107 -13.29 -22.06 -9.78
CA ASN A 107 -11.85 -22.02 -10.05
C ASN A 107 -11.40 -20.65 -10.55
N ILE A 108 -12.25 -19.95 -11.32
CA ILE A 108 -11.94 -18.61 -11.82
C ILE A 108 -11.93 -17.63 -10.65
N MET A 109 -12.95 -17.68 -9.79
CA MET A 109 -13.02 -16.85 -8.59
C MET A 109 -11.83 -17.13 -7.66
N TYR A 110 -11.56 -18.41 -7.39
CA TYR A 110 -10.45 -18.83 -6.54
C TYR A 110 -9.11 -18.36 -7.09
N HIS A 111 -8.85 -18.55 -8.38
CA HIS A 111 -7.60 -18.17 -9.02
C HIS A 111 -7.33 -16.67 -8.89
N ASP A 112 -8.33 -15.82 -9.16
CA ASP A 112 -8.18 -14.37 -9.07
C ASP A 112 -7.89 -13.91 -7.64
N ILE A 113 -8.64 -14.44 -6.66
CA ILE A 113 -8.43 -14.12 -5.24
C ILE A 113 -7.06 -14.61 -4.76
N ASP A 114 -6.69 -15.86 -5.09
CA ASP A 114 -5.42 -16.47 -4.68
C ASP A 114 -4.21 -15.77 -5.32
N GLN A 115 -4.29 -15.43 -6.60
CA GLN A 115 -3.24 -14.70 -7.31
C GLN A 115 -3.01 -13.33 -6.68
N PHE A 116 -4.07 -12.61 -6.31
CA PHE A 116 -3.96 -11.35 -5.59
C PHE A 116 -3.30 -11.55 -4.22
N TYR A 117 -3.77 -12.50 -3.41
CA TYR A 117 -3.24 -12.69 -2.06
C TYR A 117 -1.77 -13.13 -2.09
N LYS A 118 -1.38 -14.01 -3.02
CA LYS A 118 0.04 -14.37 -3.23
C LYS A 118 0.91 -13.19 -3.58
N LYS A 119 0.42 -12.24 -4.40
CA LYS A 119 1.14 -10.99 -4.68
C LYS A 119 1.27 -10.13 -3.43
N GLU A 120 0.24 -10.05 -2.59
CA GLU A 120 0.32 -9.33 -1.32
C GLU A 120 1.30 -9.99 -0.34
N LEU A 121 1.30 -11.32 -0.23
CA LEU A 121 2.30 -12.07 0.54
C LEU A 121 3.71 -11.81 0.02
N LEU A 122 3.91 -11.84 -1.30
CA LEU A 122 5.20 -11.55 -1.91
C LEU A 122 5.62 -10.10 -1.64
N LYS A 123 4.72 -9.12 -1.76
CA LYS A 123 5.02 -7.72 -1.39
C LYS A 123 5.41 -7.59 0.08
N LYS A 124 4.81 -8.35 0.98
CA LYS A 124 5.15 -8.35 2.41
C LYS A 124 6.47 -9.06 2.70
N ALA A 125 6.78 -10.12 1.97
CA ALA A 125 8.05 -10.85 2.09
C ALA A 125 9.23 -10.11 1.45
N LEU A 126 8.97 -9.42 0.33
CA LEU A 126 9.93 -8.57 -0.38
C LEU A 126 10.02 -7.17 0.20
N GLN A 127 9.08 -6.76 1.05
CA GLN A 127 9.32 -5.64 1.95
C GLN A 127 10.39 -6.11 2.92
N PRO A 128 11.64 -5.62 2.81
CA PRO A 128 12.59 -5.83 3.89
C PRO A 128 11.91 -5.29 5.15
N ASN A 129 12.01 -6.05 6.24
CA ASN A 129 11.59 -5.65 7.57
C ASN A 129 12.52 -4.49 8.02
N ILE A 130 12.43 -3.36 7.32
CA ILE A 130 13.09 -2.12 7.62
C ILE A 130 12.17 -1.52 8.68
N PRO A 131 12.51 -1.56 9.98
CA PRO A 131 11.85 -0.65 10.93
C PRO A 131 11.91 0.70 10.26
N SER A 132 10.77 1.36 10.02
CA SER A 132 10.71 2.56 9.17
C SER A 132 11.87 3.49 9.52
N VAL A 133 12.95 3.49 8.71
CA VAL A 133 14.11 4.36 8.90
C VAL A 133 13.73 5.73 8.33
N THR A 134 12.54 6.17 8.72
CA THR A 134 11.93 7.44 8.47
C THR A 134 12.27 8.30 9.66
N TRP A 135 12.73 9.52 9.40
CA TRP A 135 12.91 10.55 10.40
C TRP A 135 11.66 10.65 11.29
N LYS A 136 11.82 10.48 12.59
CA LYS A 136 10.77 10.61 13.60
C LYS A 136 10.99 11.92 14.37
N VAL A 137 9.93 12.66 14.61
CA VAL A 137 10.00 13.85 15.48
C VAL A 137 10.13 13.36 16.92
N ILE A 138 11.23 13.71 17.58
CA ILE A 138 11.47 13.39 18.99
C ILE A 138 11.20 14.59 19.90
N GLU A 139 11.24 15.80 19.35
CA GLU A 139 11.01 17.03 20.08
C GLU A 139 10.41 18.10 19.17
N GLU A 140 9.44 18.85 19.69
CA GLU A 140 8.89 20.06 19.09
C GLU A 140 8.87 21.15 20.17
N ARG A 141 9.60 22.24 19.95
CA ARG A 141 9.62 23.38 20.89
C ARG A 141 9.50 24.72 20.17
N PRO A 142 8.91 25.76 20.81
CA PRO A 142 9.01 27.12 20.31
C PRO A 142 10.46 27.64 20.41
N PHE A 143 10.75 28.72 19.68
CA PHE A 143 11.97 29.48 19.90
C PHE A 143 11.91 30.20 21.25
N ASP A 144 13.02 30.21 21.97
CA ASP A 144 13.12 30.88 23.27
C ASP A 144 13.34 32.39 23.09
N ALA A 145 13.05 33.17 24.14
CA ALA A 145 13.17 34.63 24.09
C ALA A 145 14.58 35.09 23.72
N GLU A 146 15.61 34.42 24.24
CA GLU A 146 17.02 34.71 23.91
C GLU A 146 17.33 34.44 22.42
N GLU A 147 16.79 33.37 21.85
CA GLU A 147 16.97 33.02 20.43
C GLU A 147 16.27 34.04 19.52
N ILE A 148 15.06 34.45 19.88
CA ILE A 148 14.30 35.47 19.16
C ILE A 148 15.03 36.82 19.24
N ASP A 149 15.51 37.20 20.43
CA ASP A 149 16.19 38.48 20.64
C ASP A 149 17.57 38.52 19.96
N ALA A 150 18.20 37.38 19.72
CA ALA A 150 19.47 37.29 19.00
C ALA A 150 19.32 37.48 17.47
N VAL A 151 18.14 37.24 16.91
CA VAL A 151 17.88 37.33 15.47
C VAL A 151 17.38 38.71 15.07
N SER A 152 17.99 39.29 14.04
CA SER A 152 17.58 40.54 13.41
C SER A 152 16.45 40.30 12.40
N GLN A 153 16.57 39.24 11.58
CA GLN A 153 15.58 38.90 10.58
C GLN A 153 15.64 37.40 10.23
N ALA A 154 14.47 36.79 10.01
CA ALA A 154 14.34 35.41 9.51
C ALA A 154 13.60 35.42 8.17
N ILE A 155 14.21 34.89 7.10
CA ILE A 155 13.64 34.90 5.74
C ILE A 155 13.75 33.51 5.12
N VAL A 156 12.71 33.08 4.40
CA VAL A 156 12.75 31.82 3.65
C VAL A 156 13.61 31.96 2.39
N VAL A 157 14.53 31.03 2.20
CA VAL A 157 15.45 30.97 1.05
C VAL A 157 15.45 29.58 0.43
N VAL A 158 15.86 29.47 -0.84
CA VAL A 158 16.09 28.18 -1.50
C VAL A 158 17.39 27.56 -1.00
N SER A 159 17.40 26.24 -0.77
CA SER A 159 18.60 25.46 -0.47
C SER A 159 18.65 24.18 -1.32
N GLN A 160 19.77 23.47 -1.27
CA GLN A 160 20.03 22.27 -2.06
C GLN A 160 18.96 21.17 -1.90
N TYR A 161 18.32 21.08 -0.72
CA TYR A 161 17.41 19.99 -0.37
C TYR A 161 15.97 20.48 -0.06
N GLY A 162 15.62 21.68 -0.53
CA GLY A 162 14.34 22.33 -0.29
C GLY A 162 14.51 23.73 0.29
N ASN A 163 13.44 24.31 0.83
CA ASN A 163 13.53 25.65 1.42
C ASN A 163 14.19 25.60 2.81
N SER A 164 14.88 26.66 3.18
CA SER A 164 15.48 26.87 4.49
C SER A 164 15.09 28.25 5.01
N VAL A 165 15.12 28.43 6.32
CA VAL A 165 15.05 29.76 6.93
C VAL A 165 16.46 30.26 7.16
N ARG A 166 16.78 31.40 6.57
CA ARG A 166 17.99 32.17 6.84
C ARG A 166 17.74 33.10 8.02
N PHE A 167 18.49 32.94 9.09
CA PHE A 167 18.48 33.82 10.26
C PHE A 167 19.69 34.74 10.19
N ILE A 168 19.43 36.05 10.12
CA ILE A 168 20.45 37.10 10.20
C ILE A 168 20.60 37.48 11.66
N MET A 169 21.78 37.31 12.24
CA MET A 169 22.01 37.54 13.67
C MET A 169 22.28 39.01 13.96
N LYS A 170 21.80 39.55 15.10
CA LYS A 170 22.07 40.94 15.53
C LYS A 170 23.56 41.15 15.84
N ALA A 171 24.23 40.13 16.36
CA ALA A 171 25.67 40.14 16.62
C ALA A 171 26.53 40.07 15.34
N GLY A 172 25.89 39.92 14.17
CA GLY A 172 26.55 39.70 12.89
C GLY A 172 26.61 38.22 12.51
N GLY A 173 26.68 37.95 11.20
CA GLY A 173 26.64 36.61 10.63
C GLY A 173 25.23 36.11 10.31
N GLU A 174 25.16 34.94 9.68
CA GLU A 174 23.92 34.30 9.29
C GLU A 174 23.98 32.78 9.54
N THR A 175 22.84 32.20 9.90
CA THR A 175 22.68 30.75 10.04
C THR A 175 21.46 30.27 9.27
N TYR A 176 21.45 28.99 8.91
CA TYR A 176 20.43 28.39 8.05
C TYR A 176 19.90 27.11 8.68
N ILE A 177 18.58 27.01 8.81
CA ILE A 177 17.90 25.79 9.26
C ILE A 177 16.87 25.39 8.20
N SER A 178 16.86 24.11 7.82
CA SER A 178 15.94 23.60 6.81
C SER A 178 14.48 23.70 7.27
N LEU A 179 13.55 23.97 6.35
CA LEU A 179 12.12 23.93 6.64
C LEU A 179 11.62 22.48 6.79
N ASP A 180 10.60 22.31 7.61
CA ASP A 180 9.84 21.07 7.64
C ASP A 180 9.12 20.85 6.30
N LYS A 181 9.00 19.58 5.90
CA LYS A 181 8.40 19.22 4.62
C LYS A 181 6.92 19.63 4.51
N ASN A 182 6.24 19.85 5.62
CA ASN A 182 4.83 20.22 5.64
C ASN A 182 4.61 21.74 5.74
N SER A 183 5.68 22.54 5.87
CA SER A 183 5.56 24.01 5.92
C SER A 183 5.36 24.56 4.51
N ASN A 184 4.22 25.20 4.26
CA ASN A 184 3.88 25.79 2.96
C ASN A 184 4.06 27.30 3.01
N ILE A 185 5.32 27.75 2.94
CA ILE A 185 5.72 29.15 2.97
C ILE A 185 6.56 29.48 1.73
N ALA A 186 6.36 30.66 1.14
CA ALA A 186 7.02 31.04 -0.09
C ALA A 186 8.45 31.58 0.17
N VAL A 187 9.32 31.39 -0.81
CA VAL A 187 10.68 31.97 -0.78
C VAL A 187 10.60 33.49 -0.76
N GLY A 188 11.38 34.13 0.10
CA GLY A 188 11.40 35.57 0.31
C GLY A 188 10.46 36.06 1.41
N GLU A 189 9.60 35.20 1.95
CA GLU A 189 8.72 35.57 3.07
C GLU A 189 9.50 35.69 4.38
N VAL A 190 9.12 36.70 5.17
CA VAL A 190 9.67 36.93 6.51
C VAL A 190 8.94 36.02 7.49
N VAL A 191 9.70 35.26 8.27
CA VAL A 191 9.18 34.31 9.26
C VAL A 191 8.97 35.00 10.59
N ASP A 192 7.77 34.91 11.16
CA ASP A 192 7.52 35.27 12.55
C ASP A 192 8.00 34.14 13.47
N MET A 193 9.16 34.34 14.10
CA MET A 193 9.77 33.35 15.00
C MET A 193 8.92 33.04 16.24
N ARG A 194 7.97 33.91 16.60
CA ARG A 194 7.05 33.65 17.73
C ARG A 194 5.96 32.63 17.38
N GLN A 195 5.70 32.44 16.08
CA GLN A 195 4.74 31.48 15.56
C GLN A 195 5.42 30.21 15.05
N ALA A 196 6.70 30.31 14.69
CA ALA A 196 7.51 29.18 14.25
C ALA A 196 7.97 28.30 15.43
N LYS A 197 8.32 27.05 15.10
CA LYS A 197 8.82 26.05 16.05
C LYS A 197 10.04 25.32 15.50
N LEU A 198 10.88 24.81 16.39
CA LEU A 198 11.97 23.90 16.08
C LEU A 198 11.51 22.45 16.28
N LEU A 199 11.78 21.62 15.26
CA LEU A 199 11.58 20.19 15.30
C LEU A 199 12.94 19.49 15.34
N THR A 200 13.15 18.63 16.32
CA THR A 200 14.28 17.71 16.35
C THR A 200 13.82 16.36 15.79
N LEU A 201 14.48 15.89 14.72
CA LEU A 201 14.20 14.61 14.10
C LEU A 201 15.34 13.63 14.34
N GLU A 202 14.98 12.41 14.72
CA GLU A 202 15.89 11.29 14.92
C GLU A 202 15.67 10.23 13.84
N LYS A 203 16.77 9.60 13.44
CA LYS A 203 16.78 8.43 12.56
C LYS A 203 17.86 7.48 13.06
N GLU A 204 17.51 6.23 13.26
CA GLU A 204 18.44 5.21 13.77
C GLU A 204 19.71 5.15 12.91
N GLY A 205 20.87 5.29 13.56
CA GLY A 205 22.18 5.32 12.90
C GLY A 205 22.61 6.67 12.30
N GLU A 206 21.79 7.73 12.42
CA GLU A 206 22.14 9.09 12.01
C GLU A 206 22.05 10.07 13.19
N SER A 207 22.82 11.16 13.13
CA SER A 207 22.72 12.25 14.11
C SER A 207 21.37 12.97 13.98
N ASN A 208 20.88 13.50 15.10
CA ASN A 208 19.67 14.30 15.12
C ASN A 208 19.80 15.52 14.19
N ILE A 209 18.72 15.83 13.49
CA ILE A 209 18.64 17.02 12.63
C ILE A 209 17.55 17.95 13.16
N VAL A 210 17.70 19.25 12.88
CA VAL A 210 16.74 20.27 13.29
C VAL A 210 16.07 20.88 12.07
N ARG A 211 14.76 21.11 12.16
CA ARG A 211 13.97 21.81 11.13
C ARG A 211 13.09 22.89 11.73
N VAL A 212 12.77 23.90 10.92
CA VAL A 212 11.79 24.94 11.28
C VAL A 212 10.43 24.54 10.77
N LYS A 213 9.43 24.52 11.64
CA LYS A 213 8.02 24.34 11.32
C LYS A 213 7.30 25.68 11.43
N ILE A 214 6.56 26.03 10.39
CA ILE A 214 5.74 27.24 10.30
C ILE A 214 4.30 26.82 10.03
#